data_AF-A0A379T8I1-F1
#
_entry.id   AF-A0A379T8I1-F1
#
_cell.length_a   1.000
_cell.length_b   1.000
_cell.length_c   1.000
_cell.angle_alpha   90.00
_cell.angle_beta   90.00
_cell.angle_gamma   90.00
#
_symmetry.space_group_name_H-M   'P 1'
#
loop_
_entity.id
_entity.type
_entity.pdbx_description
1 polymer ?
#
loop_
_entity_poly.entity_id
_entity_poly.type
_entity_poly.pdbx_seq_one_letter_code
_entity_poly.pdbx_strand_id
1 'polypeptide(L)'
;MPARPVRVSYSIPRLNDVEIGTILKAFHYPISLTGKMSLAGDFSGVDIDAEAFRHSWKGKAHVDMSNTRLEGMNFQQLVQQAVERSGGDAQQSQDNMDNATRLDRFTTNLTLNKGTLTLDDMVGQSSMLALTGSGTLDLVEQNCDTQFNLRVLGGWSGDSNLITFLKETPVPLRVYGKWQELNYTLQVDQLLRKYLQDEAKRRLK
;
A
#
# COMPACT_ATOMS: atom_id res chain seq x y z
N MET A 1 26.39 -21.32 -40.01
CA MET A 1 25.18 -20.80 -39.35
C MET A 1 25.47 -20.70 -37.87
N PRO A 2 25.41 -19.52 -37.23
CA PRO A 2 25.59 -19.44 -35.77
C PRO A 2 24.36 -20.03 -35.06
N ALA A 3 24.60 -20.87 -34.05
CA ALA A 3 23.56 -21.44 -33.21
C ALA A 3 22.78 -20.31 -32.51
N ARG A 4 21.45 -20.34 -32.59
CA ARG A 4 20.60 -19.43 -31.82
C ARG A 4 20.75 -19.79 -30.34
N PRO A 5 21.04 -18.85 -29.43
CA PRO A 5 21.11 -19.15 -28.02
C PRO A 5 19.74 -19.66 -27.55
N VAL A 6 19.74 -20.82 -26.90
CA VAL A 6 18.56 -21.38 -26.24
C VAL A 6 18.21 -20.43 -25.10
N ARG A 7 17.12 -19.67 -25.25
CA ARG A 7 16.55 -18.92 -24.12
C ARG A 7 15.89 -19.94 -23.19
N VAL A 8 16.57 -20.26 -22.10
CA VAL A 8 15.92 -20.93 -20.98
C VAL A 8 14.96 -19.92 -20.37
N SER A 9 13.68 -20.29 -20.27
CA SER A 9 12.66 -19.48 -19.60
C SER A 9 12.28 -20.20 -18.33
N TYR A 10 12.61 -19.62 -17.18
CA TYR A 10 12.24 -20.15 -15.87
C TYR A 10 10.87 -19.61 -15.45
N SER A 11 9.95 -20.48 -15.07
CA SER A 11 8.66 -20.11 -14.46
C SER A 11 8.70 -20.37 -12.96
N ILE A 12 8.39 -19.37 -12.13
CA ILE A 12 8.21 -19.60 -10.69
C ILE A 12 6.85 -20.27 -10.49
N PRO A 13 6.76 -21.42 -9.80
CA PRO A 13 5.48 -22.02 -9.44
C PRO A 13 4.71 -21.11 -8.48
N ARG A 14 3.40 -21.37 -8.32
CA ARG A 14 2.58 -20.63 -7.35
C ARG A 14 3.23 -20.70 -5.96
N LEU A 15 3.36 -19.54 -5.31
CA LEU A 15 3.72 -19.45 -3.90
C LEU A 15 2.42 -19.47 -3.09
N ASN A 16 2.39 -20.26 -2.02
CA ASN A 16 1.25 -20.32 -1.12
C ASN A 16 1.71 -20.04 0.31
N ASP A 17 1.10 -19.03 0.92
CA ASP A 17 1.28 -18.65 2.34
C ASP A 17 2.74 -18.45 2.78
N VAL A 18 3.57 -17.88 1.91
CA VAL A 18 4.97 -17.56 2.20
C VAL A 18 5.03 -16.26 3.02
N GLU A 19 5.82 -16.26 4.09
CA GLU A 19 6.08 -15.04 4.87
C GLU A 19 6.85 -14.00 4.02
N ILE A 20 6.20 -12.88 3.68
CA ILE A 20 6.78 -11.84 2.83
C ILE A 20 8.09 -11.27 3.40
N GLY A 21 8.19 -11.18 4.73
CA GLY A 21 9.39 -10.71 5.41
C GLY A 21 10.63 -11.57 5.11
N THR A 22 10.46 -12.87 4.83
CA THR A 22 11.55 -13.77 4.43
C THR A 22 12.06 -13.42 3.03
N ILE A 23 11.15 -13.11 2.10
CA ILE A 23 11.51 -12.67 0.75
C ILE A 23 12.23 -11.33 0.82
N LEU A 24 11.68 -10.34 1.54
CA LEU A 24 12.31 -9.03 1.69
C LEU A 24 13.73 -9.13 2.27
N LYS A 25 13.93 -9.97 3.29
CA LYS A 25 15.25 -10.25 3.86
C LYS A 25 16.20 -10.92 2.85
N ALA A 26 15.74 -11.94 2.13
CA ALA A 26 16.56 -12.65 1.14
C ALA A 26 17.05 -11.72 0.02
N PHE A 27 16.25 -10.71 -0.33
CA PHE A 27 16.60 -9.71 -1.33
C PHE A 27 17.28 -8.46 -0.76
N HIS A 28 17.55 -8.41 0.55
CA HIS A 28 18.15 -7.28 1.27
C HIS A 28 17.36 -5.98 1.12
N TYR A 29 16.04 -6.07 1.15
CA TYR A 29 15.15 -4.91 1.08
C TYR A 29 14.77 -4.39 2.47
N PRO A 30 15.02 -3.10 2.77
CA PRO A 30 14.79 -2.50 4.09
C PRO A 30 13.31 -2.15 4.33
N ILE A 31 12.39 -2.96 3.80
CA ILE A 31 10.95 -2.77 3.99
C ILE A 31 10.51 -3.64 5.16
N SER A 32 9.98 -3.02 6.20
CA SER A 32 9.46 -3.73 7.37
C SER A 32 7.99 -4.09 7.17
N LEU A 33 7.76 -5.08 6.31
CA LEU A 33 6.44 -5.63 5.98
C LEU A 33 6.39 -7.11 6.38
N THR A 34 5.34 -7.50 7.10
CA THR A 34 5.04 -8.90 7.43
C THR A 34 3.64 -9.28 6.95
N GLY A 35 3.39 -10.59 6.89
CA GLY A 35 2.14 -11.17 6.39
C GLY A 35 2.39 -12.40 5.54
N LYS A 36 1.37 -13.24 5.42
CA LYS A 36 1.42 -14.43 4.58
C LYS A 36 1.01 -14.07 3.17
N MET A 37 1.91 -14.26 2.21
CA MET A 37 1.72 -13.97 0.80
C MET A 37 1.51 -15.26 0.01
N SER A 38 0.43 -15.30 -0.74
CA SER A 38 0.22 -16.21 -1.85
C SER A 38 0.36 -15.44 -3.16
N LEU A 39 1.04 -16.05 -4.13
CA LEU A 39 1.33 -15.42 -5.41
C LEU A 39 1.12 -16.44 -6.52
N ALA A 40 0.27 -16.10 -7.48
CA ALA A 40 -0.02 -16.92 -8.65
C ALA A 40 0.26 -16.09 -9.90
N GLY A 41 1.26 -16.50 -10.68
CA GLY A 41 1.64 -15.78 -11.88
C GLY A 41 2.72 -16.47 -12.67
N ASP A 42 2.98 -15.91 -13.84
CA ASP A 42 4.00 -16.38 -14.77
C ASP A 42 5.14 -15.36 -14.77
N PHE A 43 6.33 -15.86 -14.43
CA PHE A 43 7.56 -15.10 -14.50
C PHE A 43 8.50 -15.74 -15.51
N SER A 44 9.37 -14.94 -16.09
CA SER A 44 10.39 -15.38 -17.03
C SER A 44 11.65 -14.55 -16.83
N GLY A 45 12.80 -15.21 -16.85
CA GLY A 45 14.11 -14.62 -16.64
C GLY A 45 15.20 -15.53 -17.19
N VAL A 46 16.41 -14.99 -17.30
CA VAL A 46 17.56 -15.70 -17.90
C VAL A 46 18.27 -16.59 -16.86
N ASP A 47 18.31 -16.16 -15.59
CA ASP A 47 18.99 -16.84 -14.48
C ASP A 47 18.12 -16.83 -13.20
N ILE A 48 18.32 -17.78 -12.29
CA ILE A 48 17.60 -17.87 -11.01
C ILE A 48 18.49 -17.36 -9.87
N ASP A 49 18.70 -16.05 -9.82
CA ASP A 49 19.34 -15.37 -8.69
C ASP A 49 18.69 -14.01 -8.43
N ALA A 50 19.06 -13.38 -7.30
CA ALA A 50 18.46 -12.12 -6.87
C ALA A 50 18.80 -10.94 -7.78
N GLU A 51 19.99 -10.93 -8.40
CA GLU A 51 20.42 -9.87 -9.32
C GLU A 51 19.67 -9.99 -10.65
N ALA A 52 19.63 -11.18 -11.23
CA ALA A 52 18.86 -11.47 -12.42
C ALA A 52 17.39 -11.11 -12.22
N PHE A 53 16.79 -11.46 -11.08
CA PHE A 53 15.41 -11.09 -10.74
C PHE A 53 15.20 -9.58 -10.74
N ARG A 54 16.11 -8.83 -10.11
CA ARG A 54 16.04 -7.37 -10.05
C ARG A 54 16.22 -6.68 -11.39
N HIS A 55 16.96 -7.25 -12.33
CA HIS A 55 17.35 -6.52 -13.55
C HIS A 55 16.75 -7.03 -14.85
N SER A 56 16.39 -8.32 -14.92
CA SER A 56 16.09 -8.97 -16.19
C SER A 56 14.72 -9.63 -16.24
N TRP A 57 14.19 -10.02 -15.08
CA TRP A 57 12.96 -10.77 -15.01
C TRP A 57 11.75 -9.93 -15.42
N LYS A 58 10.77 -10.62 -15.98
CA LYS A 58 9.47 -10.07 -16.34
C LYS A 58 8.38 -11.05 -15.97
N GLY A 59 7.22 -10.54 -15.60
CA GLY A 59 6.09 -11.39 -15.29
C GLY A 59 4.87 -10.63 -14.86
N LYS A 60 3.78 -11.36 -14.72
CA LYS A 60 2.54 -10.87 -14.14
C LYS A 60 2.06 -11.87 -13.11
N ALA A 61 1.55 -11.37 -12.00
CA ALA A 61 0.98 -12.20 -10.96
C ALA A 61 -0.20 -11.52 -10.29
N HIS A 62 -1.08 -12.34 -9.73
CA HIS A 62 -1.99 -11.89 -8.70
C HIS A 62 -1.35 -12.18 -7.33
N VAL A 63 -1.38 -11.19 -6.46
CA VAL A 63 -0.86 -11.28 -5.09
C VAL A 63 -2.04 -11.20 -4.14
N ASP A 64 -2.08 -12.14 -3.21
CA ASP A 64 -3.00 -12.16 -2.07
C ASP A 64 -2.18 -12.27 -0.79
N MET A 65 -2.40 -11.35 0.14
CA MET A 65 -1.73 -11.34 1.42
C MET A 65 -2.75 -11.31 2.55
N SER A 66 -2.49 -12.09 3.59
CA SER A 66 -3.27 -12.07 4.82
C SER A 66 -2.42 -11.63 6.02
N ASN A 67 -3.10 -11.03 7.02
CA ASN A 67 -2.49 -10.56 8.26
C ASN A 67 -1.30 -9.63 8.00
N THR A 68 -1.48 -8.66 7.11
CA THR A 68 -0.41 -7.75 6.70
C THR A 68 -0.15 -6.69 7.75
N ARG A 69 1.13 -6.38 7.94
CA ARG A 69 1.58 -5.34 8.85
C ARG A 69 2.76 -4.61 8.25
N LEU A 70 2.56 -3.34 7.94
CA LEU A 70 3.60 -2.42 7.50
C LEU A 70 4.03 -1.56 8.69
N GLU A 71 5.27 -1.70 9.12
CA GLU A 71 5.86 -0.85 10.16
C GLU A 71 6.40 0.45 9.58
N GLY A 72 6.49 1.48 10.42
CA GLY A 72 7.10 2.77 10.08
C GLY A 72 6.12 3.78 9.48
N MET A 73 4.92 3.35 9.09
CA MET A 73 3.88 4.24 8.57
C MET A 73 2.48 3.77 8.99
N ASN A 74 1.89 4.46 9.96
CA ASN A 74 0.50 4.24 10.37
C ASN A 74 -0.45 5.16 9.58
N PHE A 75 -1.12 4.61 8.56
CA PHE A 75 -2.00 5.38 7.67
C PHE A 75 -3.19 6.00 8.42
N GLN A 76 -3.72 5.31 9.42
CA GLN A 76 -4.85 5.82 10.19
C GLN A 76 -4.43 7.05 11.01
N GLN A 77 -3.26 6.99 11.64
CA GLN A 77 -2.68 8.11 12.39
C GLN A 77 -2.37 9.30 11.47
N LEU A 78 -1.85 9.05 10.26
CA LEU A 78 -1.62 10.12 9.27
C LEU A 78 -2.91 10.85 8.90
N VAL A 79 -4.00 10.12 8.68
CA VAL A 79 -5.32 10.71 8.39
C VAL A 79 -5.82 11.52 9.57
N GLN A 80 -5.76 10.97 10.78
CA GLN A 80 -6.17 11.67 12.00
C GLN A 80 -5.40 12.99 12.19
N GLN A 81 -4.08 12.94 12.16
CA GLN A 81 -3.24 14.14 12.35
C GLN A 81 -3.54 15.22 11.30
N ALA A 82 -3.88 14.83 10.08
CA ALA A 82 -4.29 15.79 9.08
C ALA A 82 -5.67 16.38 9.37
N VAL A 83 -6.66 15.56 9.78
CA VAL A 83 -7.99 16.06 10.17
C VAL A 83 -7.91 17.06 11.32
N GLU A 84 -7.13 16.73 12.36
CA GLU A 84 -6.89 17.62 13.51
C GLU A 84 -6.22 18.93 13.09
N ARG A 85 -5.17 18.87 12.24
CA ARG A 85 -4.48 20.07 11.73
C ARG A 85 -5.39 20.97 10.89
N SER A 86 -6.36 20.39 10.19
CA SER A 86 -7.34 21.13 9.40
C SER A 86 -8.52 21.66 10.24
N GLY A 87 -8.52 21.47 11.57
CA GLY A 87 -9.54 21.96 12.49
C GLY A 87 -10.78 21.05 12.65
N GLY A 88 -10.70 19.79 12.22
CA GLY A 88 -11.75 18.79 12.47
C GLY A 88 -11.61 18.17 13.86
N ASP A 89 -12.74 17.97 14.55
CA ASP A 89 -12.79 17.26 15.84
C ASP A 89 -13.01 15.77 15.62
N ALA A 90 -11.90 15.06 15.35
CA ALA A 90 -11.91 13.62 15.17
C ALA A 90 -10.63 13.04 15.77
N GLN A 91 -10.78 12.36 16.90
CA GLN A 91 -9.69 11.78 17.69
C GLN A 91 -9.73 10.26 17.58
N GLN A 92 -8.56 9.61 17.65
CA GLN A 92 -8.51 8.16 17.85
C GLN A 92 -8.57 7.79 19.33
N SER A 93 -9.27 6.69 19.63
CA SER A 93 -9.20 6.07 20.94
C SER A 93 -7.76 5.61 21.22
N GLN A 94 -7.22 5.97 22.39
CA GLN A 94 -5.80 5.89 22.75
C GLN A 94 -5.20 4.46 22.88
N ASP A 95 -5.97 3.42 22.55
CA ASP A 95 -5.53 2.04 22.72
C ASP A 95 -4.57 1.61 21.61
N ASN A 96 -3.28 1.59 21.96
CA ASN A 96 -2.15 1.03 21.23
C ASN A 96 -1.92 1.59 19.82
N MET A 97 -1.44 2.84 19.76
CA MET A 97 -0.76 3.39 18.58
C MET A 97 0.64 2.78 18.42
N ASP A 98 0.70 1.55 17.94
CA ASP A 98 1.92 1.13 17.26
C ASP A 98 2.04 1.85 15.91
N ASN A 99 3.26 2.20 15.52
CA ASN A 99 3.55 2.90 14.26
C ASN A 99 3.45 1.94 13.07
N ALA A 100 2.28 1.33 12.87
CA ALA A 100 2.04 0.36 11.83
C ALA A 100 0.68 0.50 11.17
N THR A 101 0.62 0.14 9.89
CA THR A 101 -0.64 -0.11 9.17
C THR A 101 -0.92 -1.60 9.17
N ARG A 102 -2.11 -2.00 9.63
CA ARG A 102 -2.55 -3.40 9.65
C ARG A 102 -3.73 -3.62 8.70
N LEU A 103 -3.64 -4.66 7.87
CA LEU A 103 -4.77 -5.13 7.06
C LEU A 103 -4.95 -6.63 7.26
N ASP A 104 -6.20 -7.06 7.41
CA ASP A 104 -6.55 -8.48 7.48
C ASP A 104 -6.29 -9.15 6.13
N ARG A 105 -6.53 -8.43 5.03
CA ARG A 105 -6.23 -8.85 3.66
C ARG A 105 -5.74 -7.69 2.79
N PHE A 106 -4.81 -7.98 1.90
CA PHE A 106 -4.33 -7.08 0.85
C PHE A 106 -4.18 -7.86 -0.46
N THR A 107 -4.69 -7.31 -1.56
CA THR A 107 -4.59 -7.92 -2.89
C THR A 107 -4.13 -6.89 -3.91
N THR A 108 -3.44 -7.34 -4.96
CA THR A 108 -3.02 -6.49 -6.08
C THR A 108 -2.66 -7.33 -7.30
N ASN A 109 -2.79 -6.74 -8.48
CA ASN A 109 -2.21 -7.24 -9.72
C ASN A 109 -0.79 -6.69 -9.85
N LEU A 110 0.19 -7.58 -9.84
CA LEU A 110 1.61 -7.25 -9.93
C LEU A 110 2.10 -7.44 -11.37
N THR A 111 2.80 -6.45 -11.92
CA THR A 111 3.62 -6.60 -13.12
C THR A 111 5.07 -6.32 -12.78
N LEU A 112 5.96 -7.28 -13.07
CA LEU A 112 7.41 -7.09 -13.00
C LEU A 112 7.95 -6.86 -14.40
N ASN A 113 8.77 -5.83 -14.57
CA ASN A 113 9.50 -5.58 -15.81
C ASN A 113 10.87 -4.98 -15.51
N LYS A 114 11.91 -5.83 -15.49
CA LYS A 114 13.32 -5.40 -15.38
C LYS A 114 13.58 -4.46 -14.20
N GLY A 115 13.10 -4.84 -13.02
CA GLY A 115 13.31 -4.09 -11.79
C GLY A 115 12.21 -3.09 -11.45
N THR A 116 11.33 -2.74 -12.39
CA THR A 116 10.12 -1.99 -12.05
C THR A 116 9.01 -2.97 -11.70
N LEU A 117 8.48 -2.86 -10.47
CA LEU A 117 7.21 -3.45 -10.08
C LEU A 117 6.10 -2.42 -10.26
N THR A 118 5.03 -2.81 -10.93
CA THR A 118 3.77 -2.07 -10.97
C THR A 118 2.75 -2.85 -10.15
N LEU A 119 2.08 -2.15 -9.23
CA LEU A 119 0.97 -2.66 -8.42
C LEU A 119 -0.30 -1.97 -8.90
N ASP A 120 -1.17 -2.74 -9.54
CA ASP A 120 -2.47 -2.28 -10.02
C ASP A 120 -3.59 -2.86 -9.15
N ASP A 121 -4.72 -2.18 -9.12
CA ASP A 121 -5.93 -2.60 -8.42
C ASP A 121 -5.66 -3.04 -6.97
N MET A 122 -4.83 -2.28 -6.25
CA MET A 122 -4.57 -2.57 -4.84
C MET A 122 -5.89 -2.46 -4.07
N VAL A 123 -6.18 -3.47 -3.26
CA VAL A 123 -7.32 -3.47 -2.33
C VAL A 123 -6.83 -4.01 -1.00
N GLY A 124 -6.95 -3.21 0.05
CA GLY A 124 -6.60 -3.58 1.42
C GLY A 124 -7.78 -3.38 2.36
N GLN A 125 -8.00 -4.30 3.28
CA GLN A 125 -9.14 -4.25 4.21
C GLN A 125 -8.77 -4.79 5.60
N SER A 126 -9.29 -4.11 6.63
CA SER A 126 -9.42 -4.59 8.00
C SER A 126 -10.70 -4.03 8.62
N SER A 127 -10.98 -4.42 9.87
CA SER A 127 -12.03 -3.80 10.68
C SER A 127 -11.87 -2.28 10.87
N MET A 128 -10.64 -1.75 10.76
CA MET A 128 -10.32 -0.35 11.04
C MET A 128 -9.97 0.48 9.81
N LEU A 129 -9.53 -0.15 8.72
CA LEU A 129 -9.02 0.54 7.54
C LEU A 129 -9.42 -0.19 6.26
N ALA A 130 -9.94 0.54 5.29
CA ALA A 130 -10.01 0.11 3.91
C ALA A 130 -9.14 1.01 3.05
N LEU A 131 -8.48 0.43 2.05
CA LEU A 131 -7.74 1.17 1.04
C LEU A 131 -7.93 0.57 -0.34
N THR A 132 -7.86 1.45 -1.34
CA THR A 132 -7.65 1.06 -2.74
C THR A 132 -6.49 1.84 -3.31
N GLY A 133 -5.80 1.37 -4.34
CA GLY A 133 -4.71 2.16 -4.92
C GLY A 133 -4.01 1.55 -6.12
N SER A 134 -2.96 2.23 -6.55
CA SER A 134 -2.02 1.77 -7.57
C SER A 134 -0.66 2.43 -7.37
N GLY A 135 0.39 1.89 -7.97
CA GLY A 135 1.71 2.51 -7.90
C GLY A 135 2.83 1.68 -8.47
N THR A 136 4.05 2.20 -8.30
CA THR A 136 5.27 1.58 -8.79
C THR A 136 6.34 1.52 -7.71
N LEU A 137 7.16 0.47 -7.76
CA LEU A 137 8.36 0.32 -6.97
C LEU A 137 9.53 0.03 -7.90
N ASP A 138 10.64 0.75 -7.72
CA ASP A 138 11.90 0.41 -8.36
C ASP A 138 12.74 -0.45 -7.40
N LEU A 139 12.94 -1.71 -7.80
CA LEU A 139 13.68 -2.73 -7.06
C LEU A 139 15.19 -2.53 -7.05
N VAL A 140 15.71 -1.71 -7.97
CA VAL A 140 17.13 -1.41 -8.13
C VAL A 140 17.45 -0.14 -7.38
N GLU A 141 16.70 0.93 -7.65
CA GLU A 141 16.86 2.22 -6.98
C GLU A 141 16.24 2.26 -5.58
N GLN A 142 15.48 1.24 -5.19
CA GLN A 142 14.76 1.16 -3.92
C GLN A 142 13.89 2.39 -3.68
N ASN A 143 13.13 2.76 -4.71
CA ASN A 143 12.21 3.89 -4.70
C ASN A 143 10.76 3.39 -4.81
N CYS A 144 9.80 4.21 -4.41
CA CYS A 144 8.41 3.98 -4.74
C CYS A 144 7.68 5.27 -5.08
N ASP A 145 6.55 5.10 -5.75
CA ASP A 145 5.51 6.12 -5.90
C ASP A 145 4.17 5.39 -5.95
N THR A 146 3.41 5.51 -4.88
CA THR A 146 2.15 4.79 -4.66
C THR A 146 1.07 5.76 -4.26
N GLN A 147 -0.14 5.53 -4.75
CA GLN A 147 -1.31 6.32 -4.44
C GLN A 147 -2.38 5.41 -3.86
N PHE A 148 -2.96 5.86 -2.75
CA PHE A 148 -4.00 5.16 -2.01
C PHE A 148 -5.19 6.09 -1.79
N ASN A 149 -6.38 5.51 -1.83
CA ASN A 149 -7.60 6.11 -1.34
C ASN A 149 -7.95 5.40 -0.03
N LEU A 150 -7.81 6.11 1.09
CA LEU A 150 -7.99 5.55 2.43
C LEU A 150 -9.39 5.82 2.97
N ARG A 151 -9.99 4.84 3.64
CA ARG A 151 -11.20 5.00 4.43
C ARG A 151 -10.95 4.40 5.80
N VAL A 152 -11.00 5.24 6.84
CA VAL A 152 -10.79 4.78 8.21
C VAL A 152 -12.15 4.41 8.81
N LEU A 153 -12.41 3.11 8.97
CA LEU A 153 -13.72 2.53 9.27
C LEU A 153 -14.07 2.53 10.76
N GLY A 154 -13.05 2.52 11.61
CA GLY A 154 -13.19 2.40 13.06
C GLY A 154 -12.12 3.17 13.83
N GLY A 155 -12.21 3.12 15.15
CA GLY A 155 -11.23 3.75 16.05
C GLY A 155 -11.34 5.26 16.21
N TRP A 156 -12.40 5.91 15.69
CA TRP A 156 -12.64 7.34 15.88
C TRP A 156 -13.65 7.63 16.99
N SER A 157 -13.41 8.75 17.68
CA SER A 157 -14.31 9.45 18.60
C SER A 157 -14.29 10.95 18.30
N GLY A 158 -15.32 11.70 18.69
CA GLY A 158 -15.48 13.13 18.36
C GLY A 158 -16.80 13.40 17.63
N ASP A 159 -16.80 14.36 16.71
CA ASP A 159 -18.00 14.74 15.96
C ASP A 159 -18.52 13.58 15.09
N SER A 160 -19.72 13.09 15.44
CA SER A 160 -20.37 11.97 14.76
C SER A 160 -20.64 12.20 13.26
N ASN A 161 -20.94 13.43 12.83
CA ASN A 161 -21.20 13.73 11.43
C ASN A 161 -19.90 13.74 10.64
N LEU A 162 -18.84 14.33 11.21
CA LEU A 162 -17.51 14.37 10.60
C LEU A 162 -16.94 12.96 10.47
N ILE A 163 -17.06 12.15 11.52
CA ILE A 163 -16.63 10.75 11.53
C ILE A 163 -17.38 9.96 10.46
N THR A 164 -18.71 10.14 10.33
CA THR A 164 -19.51 9.48 9.30
C THR A 164 -19.04 9.89 7.91
N PHE A 165 -18.80 11.18 7.69
CA PHE A 165 -18.27 11.70 6.43
C PHE A 165 -16.90 11.11 6.08
N LEU A 166 -15.97 11.02 7.03
CA LEU A 166 -14.63 10.45 6.84
C LEU A 166 -14.65 8.93 6.62
N LYS A 167 -15.64 8.22 7.18
CA LYS A 167 -15.85 6.79 6.92
C LYS A 167 -16.34 6.52 5.51
N GLU A 168 -17.10 7.44 4.92
CA GLU A 168 -17.68 7.31 3.58
C GLU A 168 -16.83 7.93 2.48
N THR A 169 -16.00 8.92 2.82
CA THR A 169 -15.21 9.70 1.88
C THR A 169 -13.77 9.20 1.84
N PRO A 170 -13.28 8.71 0.69
CA PRO A 170 -11.89 8.31 0.57
C PRO A 170 -10.94 9.51 0.71
N VAL A 171 -9.88 9.33 1.49
CA VAL A 171 -8.80 10.31 1.68
C VAL A 171 -7.62 9.93 0.78
N PRO A 172 -7.27 10.74 -0.23
CA PRO A 172 -6.12 10.48 -1.08
C PRO A 172 -4.80 10.63 -0.31
N LEU A 173 -4.00 9.57 -0.30
CA LEU A 173 -2.63 9.49 0.22
C LEU A 173 -1.70 9.13 -0.94
N ARG A 174 -0.59 9.87 -1.10
CA ARG A 174 0.53 9.44 -1.94
C ARG A 174 1.74 9.18 -1.05
N VAL A 175 2.40 8.04 -1.25
CA VAL A 175 3.66 7.68 -0.57
C VAL A 175 4.74 7.50 -1.63
N TYR A 176 5.85 8.21 -1.50
CA TYR A 176 6.88 8.26 -2.54
C TYR A 176 8.29 8.50 -1.97
N GLY A 177 9.31 8.21 -2.77
CA GLY A 177 10.72 8.42 -2.42
C GLY A 177 11.48 7.13 -2.18
N LYS A 178 12.65 7.22 -1.52
CA LYS A 178 13.46 6.04 -1.17
C LYS A 178 12.80 5.28 -0.04
N TRP A 179 12.87 3.95 -0.04
CA TRP A 179 12.16 3.14 0.96
C TRP A 179 12.59 3.39 2.42
N GLN A 180 13.82 3.86 2.64
CA GLN A 180 14.31 4.23 3.98
C GLN A 180 13.92 5.66 4.38
N GLU A 181 13.48 6.48 3.43
CA GLU A 181 13.19 7.92 3.59
C GLU A 181 11.92 8.29 2.82
N LEU A 182 10.84 7.58 3.12
CA LEU A 182 9.56 7.79 2.46
C LEU A 182 8.95 9.14 2.84
N ASN A 183 8.49 9.85 1.81
CA ASN A 183 7.69 11.04 1.93
C ASN A 183 6.23 10.70 1.67
N TYR A 184 5.33 11.55 2.16
CA TYR A 184 3.91 11.39 1.88
C TYR A 184 3.22 12.74 1.65
N THR A 185 2.15 12.71 0.87
CA THR A 185 1.19 13.81 0.78
C THR A 185 -0.22 13.29 1.02
N LEU A 186 -1.01 14.06 1.77
CA LEU A 186 -2.36 13.69 2.14
C LEU A 186 -3.32 14.84 1.86
N GLN A 187 -4.42 14.56 1.16
CA GLN A 187 -5.37 15.57 0.69
C GLN A 187 -6.62 15.66 1.60
N VAL A 188 -6.44 15.96 2.88
CA VAL A 188 -7.56 16.10 3.84
C VAL A 188 -8.17 17.51 3.82
N ASP A 189 -7.33 18.54 3.72
CA ASP A 189 -7.74 19.94 3.81
C ASP A 189 -8.91 20.30 2.87
N GLN A 190 -8.84 19.85 1.62
CA GLN A 190 -9.86 20.13 0.63
C GLN A 190 -11.17 19.40 0.91
N LEU A 191 -11.08 18.16 1.42
CA LEU A 191 -12.24 17.37 1.83
C LEU A 191 -12.98 18.03 2.99
N LEU A 192 -12.24 18.48 4.01
CA LEU A 192 -12.83 19.14 5.19
C LEU A 192 -13.42 20.51 4.88
N ARG A 193 -12.75 21.33 4.04
CA ARG A 193 -13.33 22.59 3.58
C ARG A 193 -14.67 22.37 2.88
N LYS A 194 -14.78 21.35 2.03
CA LYS A 194 -16.03 21.01 1.34
C LYS A 194 -17.10 20.55 2.35
N TYR A 195 -16.74 19.70 3.31
CA TYR A 195 -17.63 19.26 4.38
C TYR A 195 -18.22 20.44 5.18
N LEU A 196 -17.38 21.36 5.65
CA LEU A 196 -17.81 22.54 6.42
C LEU A 196 -18.73 23.45 5.60
N GLN A 197 -18.45 23.65 4.31
CA GLN A 197 -19.31 24.42 3.41
C GLN A 197 -20.69 23.75 3.23
N ASP A 198 -20.71 22.43 3.10
CA ASP A 198 -21.96 21.68 2.92
C ASP A 198 -22.78 21.63 4.23
N GLU A 199 -22.13 21.53 5.40
CA GLU A 199 -22.79 21.70 6.70
C GLU A 199 -23.41 23.09 6.87
N ALA A 200 -22.66 24.15 6.57
CA ALA A 200 -23.16 25.53 6.68
C ALA A 200 -24.40 25.75 5.81
N LYS A 201 -24.40 25.22 4.57
CA LYS A 201 -25.57 25.28 3.67
C LYS A 201 -26.77 24.51 4.21
N ARG A 202 -26.56 23.37 4.89
CA ARG A 202 -27.65 22.59 5.49
C ARG A 202 -28.31 23.32 6.66
N ARG A 203 -27.53 24.05 7.47
CA ARG A 203 -28.05 24.82 8.61
C ARG A 203 -28.82 26.09 8.21
N LEU A 204 -28.67 26.55 6.96
CA LEU A 204 -29.37 27.72 6.40
C LEU A 204 -30.67 27.36 5.68
N LYS A 205 -31.05 26.09 5.60
CA LYS A 205 -32.33 25.60 5.05
C LYS A 205 -33.26 25.19 6.19
#